data_AF-A0A5D4SW35-F1
#
_entry.id   AF-A0A5D4SW35-F1
#
_cell.length_a   1.000
_cell.length_b   1.000
_cell.length_c   1.000
_cell.angle_alpha   90.00
_cell.angle_beta   90.00
_cell.angle_gamma   90.00
#
_symmetry.space_group_name_H-M   'P 1'
#
loop_
_entity.id
_entity.type
_entity.pdbx_description
1 polymer ?
#
loop_
_entity_poly.entity_id
_entity_poly.type
_entity_poly.pdbx_seq_one_letter_code
_entity_poly.pdbx_strand_id
1 'polypeptide(L)'
;MLEGKIIKFYREFQGLKQKDLGDGICSSTHISKIERGLTEVSQETIDFLCKRLGIQLSAEIENYKEIEQLLKEWQDAIVKKLKSRVESIKSQLEGYNLLHMQDFYRLYTLILARYYLFVGEGRMANGLIGEMSAWTDTDMTPYEKNLLLHVTGVYHLSVKNNYVEALACLKEINLEHYPNQEYYYDLALTYHSLNSRVLAFFHANKALQYFTKIRSFSRIIESEMLMVIQLEQSEDHPTLSNEYHRLIDMTEDYGLDHQKAMLYHNVAYLYLRNAEYHKASQYYKKSMDAREKSHPNYLGSFEGYVNALTKEGKISKEKLLLLVEQGLSLSQASSATTFIHIFTMHYYYLSNQTEKYYEYLEKEAFPYFKEMGYMLLVEHYTVVLFDYYMGKNDMDKANSFAGPVINKFRRNNQFV
;
A
#
# COMPACT_ATOMS: atom_id res chain seq x y z
N MET A 1 -24.43 25.17 17.87
CA MET A 1 -23.99 24.66 19.18
C MET A 1 -23.72 23.17 19.06
N LEU A 2 -22.60 22.72 19.60
CA LEU A 2 -22.19 21.30 19.60
C LEU A 2 -23.10 20.46 20.50
N GLU A 3 -23.54 21.06 21.60
CA GLU A 3 -24.46 20.53 22.59
C GLU A 3 -25.73 19.95 21.94
N GLY A 4 -26.35 20.73 21.05
CA GLY A 4 -27.55 20.33 20.32
C GLY A 4 -27.31 19.11 19.43
N LYS A 5 -26.15 19.02 18.78
CA LYS A 5 -25.79 17.86 17.94
C LYS A 5 -25.61 16.59 18.76
N ILE A 6 -24.94 16.69 19.92
CA ILE A 6 -24.74 15.56 20.84
C ILE A 6 -26.08 15.06 21.39
N ILE A 7 -26.94 15.99 21.84
CA ILE A 7 -28.30 15.66 22.32
C ILE A 7 -29.11 14.96 21.22
N LYS A 8 -29.07 15.50 19.99
CA LYS A 8 -29.73 14.89 18.84
C LYS A 8 -29.24 13.46 18.59
N PHE A 9 -27.91 13.27 18.59
CA PHE A 9 -27.29 11.97 18.37
C PHE A 9 -27.78 10.94 19.39
N TYR A 10 -27.65 11.22 20.69
CA TYR A 10 -28.06 10.27 21.73
C TYR A 10 -29.57 10.01 21.73
N ARG A 11 -30.39 11.02 21.39
CA ARG A 11 -31.83 10.83 21.19
C ARG A 11 -32.11 9.81 20.10
N GLU A 12 -31.46 9.96 18.94
CA GLU A 12 -31.63 9.05 17.79
C GLU A 12 -31.06 7.67 18.08
N PHE A 13 -29.91 7.60 18.77
CA PHE A 13 -29.27 6.36 19.20
C PHE A 13 -30.17 5.52 20.12
N GLN A 14 -30.95 6.18 20.99
CA GLN A 14 -31.93 5.52 21.87
C GLN A 14 -33.32 5.33 21.22
N GLY A 15 -33.52 5.77 19.98
CA GLY A 15 -34.80 5.65 19.27
C GLY A 15 -35.91 6.57 19.80
N LEU A 16 -35.58 7.64 20.54
CA LEU A 16 -36.54 8.57 21.12
C LEU A 16 -37.04 9.59 20.10
N LYS A 17 -38.34 9.93 20.11
CA LYS A 17 -38.86 11.06 19.34
C LYS A 17 -38.58 12.37 20.10
N GLN A 18 -38.55 13.50 19.39
CA GLN A 18 -38.36 14.82 20.02
C GLN A 18 -39.43 15.14 21.07
N LYS A 19 -40.66 14.64 20.87
CA LYS A 19 -41.75 14.78 21.85
C LYS A 19 -41.42 14.02 23.14
N ASP A 20 -40.88 12.81 23.03
CA ASP A 20 -40.56 11.94 24.18
C ASP A 20 -39.39 12.51 24.98
N LEU A 21 -38.38 13.06 24.29
CA LEU A 21 -37.28 13.75 24.94
C LEU A 21 -37.73 15.05 25.63
N GLY A 22 -38.65 15.80 25.02
CA GLY A 22 -39.14 17.07 25.55
C GLY A 22 -40.25 16.97 26.62
N ASP A 23 -40.90 15.82 26.77
CA ASP A 23 -42.08 15.68 27.64
C ASP A 23 -41.81 16.14 29.08
N GLY A 24 -42.61 17.08 29.61
CA GLY A 24 -42.39 17.67 30.93
C GLY A 24 -41.15 18.59 31.07
N ILE A 25 -40.43 18.89 29.98
CA ILE A 25 -39.27 19.80 29.95
C ILE A 25 -39.53 20.97 29.00
N CYS A 26 -39.75 20.70 27.71
CA CYS A 26 -40.06 21.72 26.71
C CYS A 26 -40.80 21.13 25.48
N SER A 27 -41.32 21.99 24.59
CA SER A 27 -42.04 21.52 23.41
C SER A 27 -41.12 20.79 22.40
N SER A 28 -41.67 19.86 21.62
CA SER A 28 -40.93 19.19 20.54
C SER A 28 -40.33 20.17 19.52
N THR A 29 -41.01 21.29 19.27
CA THR A 29 -40.51 22.37 18.41
C THR A 29 -39.31 23.08 19.04
N HIS A 30 -39.32 23.23 20.36
CA HIS A 30 -38.18 23.77 21.09
C HIS A 30 -36.98 22.82 20.98
N ILE A 31 -37.14 21.51 21.29
CA ILE A 31 -36.09 20.48 21.10
C ILE A 31 -35.49 20.54 19.69
N SER A 32 -36.32 20.61 18.65
CA SER A 32 -35.84 20.73 17.26
C SER A 32 -34.96 21.97 17.02
N LYS A 33 -35.23 23.09 17.70
CA LYS A 33 -34.38 24.28 17.62
C LYS A 33 -33.09 24.11 18.42
N ILE A 34 -33.13 23.44 19.57
CA ILE A 34 -31.93 23.09 20.37
C ILE A 34 -31.00 22.22 19.53
N GLU A 35 -31.51 21.14 18.95
CA GLU A 35 -30.74 20.16 18.16
C GLU A 35 -30.04 20.79 16.95
N ARG A 36 -30.64 21.83 16.38
CA ARG A 36 -30.09 22.60 15.26
C ARG A 36 -29.22 23.78 15.70
N GLY A 37 -29.15 24.06 17.00
CA GLY A 37 -28.44 25.21 17.56
C GLY A 37 -29.03 26.56 17.15
N LEU A 38 -30.35 26.64 16.94
CA LEU A 38 -31.06 27.84 16.48
C LEU A 38 -31.62 28.72 17.61
N THR A 39 -31.49 28.28 18.86
CA THR A 39 -31.99 29.00 20.05
C THR A 39 -31.02 28.80 21.20
N GLU A 40 -30.77 29.85 21.99
CA GLU A 40 -30.08 29.73 23.28
C GLU A 40 -31.01 29.11 24.32
N VAL A 41 -30.47 28.18 25.10
CA VAL A 41 -31.24 27.36 26.04
C VAL A 41 -30.66 27.53 27.44
N SER A 42 -31.51 27.56 28.46
CA SER A 42 -31.04 27.59 29.84
C SER A 42 -30.28 26.31 30.18
N GLN A 43 -29.24 26.44 31.02
CA GLN A 43 -28.46 25.30 31.49
C GLN A 43 -29.36 24.23 32.16
N GLU A 44 -30.36 24.67 32.93
CA GLU A 44 -31.33 23.79 33.59
C GLU A 44 -32.11 22.92 32.59
N THR A 45 -32.53 23.47 31.45
CA THR A 45 -33.24 22.70 30.41
C THR A 45 -32.31 21.64 29.81
N ILE A 46 -31.05 22.01 29.52
CA ILE A 46 -30.04 21.08 29.01
C ILE A 46 -29.79 19.95 30.02
N ASP A 47 -29.65 20.27 31.30
CA ASP A 47 -29.43 19.29 32.37
C ASP A 47 -30.59 18.28 32.46
N PHE A 48 -31.83 18.72 32.33
CA PHE A 48 -33.00 17.82 32.30
C PHE A 48 -32.99 16.88 31.08
N LEU A 49 -32.60 17.39 29.91
CA LEU A 49 -32.50 16.58 28.69
C LEU A 49 -31.38 15.53 28.81
N CYS A 50 -30.21 15.94 29.31
CA CYS A 50 -29.06 15.05 29.52
C CYS A 50 -29.37 13.97 30.57
N LYS A 51 -30.07 14.33 31.66
CA LYS A 51 -30.54 13.37 32.65
C LYS A 51 -31.48 12.33 32.05
N ARG A 52 -32.37 12.73 31.12
CA ARG A 52 -33.26 11.79 30.40
C ARG A 52 -32.49 10.88 29.45
N LEU A 53 -31.48 11.41 28.77
CA LEU A 53 -30.61 10.64 27.88
C LEU A 53 -29.59 9.77 28.64
N GLY A 54 -29.42 9.97 29.94
CA GLY A 54 -28.45 9.23 30.75
C GLY A 54 -26.99 9.58 30.42
N ILE A 55 -26.73 10.81 29.94
CA ILE A 55 -25.40 11.27 29.52
C ILE A 55 -24.90 12.43 30.38
N GLN A 56 -23.58 12.58 30.47
CA GLN A 56 -22.94 13.79 31.00
C GLN A 56 -22.42 14.63 29.84
N LEU A 57 -23.10 15.75 29.54
CA LEU A 57 -22.81 16.55 28.34
C LEU A 57 -21.37 17.09 28.29
N SER A 58 -20.81 17.50 29.43
CA SER A 58 -19.43 17.97 29.49
C SER A 58 -18.43 16.90 29.07
N ALA A 59 -18.63 15.66 29.55
CA ALA A 59 -17.80 14.52 29.16
C ALA A 59 -17.98 14.18 27.67
N GLU A 60 -19.21 14.23 27.14
CA GLU A 60 -19.45 13.98 25.72
C GLU A 60 -18.85 15.06 24.80
N ILE A 61 -18.80 16.32 25.24
CA ILE A 61 -18.10 17.40 24.53
C ILE A 61 -16.59 17.14 24.50
N GLU A 62 -16.02 16.65 25.60
CA GLU A 62 -14.61 16.26 25.66
C GLU A 62 -14.34 15.06 24.73
N ASN A 63 -15.17 14.02 24.80
CA ASN A 63 -15.10 12.87 23.91
C ASN A 63 -15.17 13.29 22.43
N TYR A 64 -16.05 14.24 22.07
CA TYR A 64 -16.14 14.74 20.70
C TYR A 64 -14.80 15.33 20.22
N LYS A 65 -14.18 16.18 21.03
CA LYS A 65 -12.87 16.79 20.71
C LYS A 65 -11.75 15.75 20.68
N GLU A 66 -11.83 14.76 21.56
CA GLU A 66 -10.86 13.66 21.60
C GLU A 66 -10.96 12.80 20.34
N ILE A 67 -12.17 12.48 19.85
CA ILE A 67 -12.35 11.79 18.56
C ILE A 67 -11.74 12.58 17.41
N GLU A 68 -11.98 13.90 17.33
CA GLU A 68 -11.36 14.75 16.30
C GLU A 68 -9.83 14.69 16.33
N GLN A 69 -9.26 14.66 17.53
CA GLN A 69 -7.81 14.56 17.73
C GLN A 69 -7.31 13.16 17.37
N LEU A 70 -7.97 12.11 17.83
CA LEU A 70 -7.63 10.72 17.54
C LEU A 70 -7.69 10.41 16.04
N LEU A 71 -8.67 10.93 15.30
CA LEU A 71 -8.73 10.77 13.84
C LEU A 71 -7.50 11.39 13.15
N LYS A 72 -7.06 12.57 13.57
CA LYS A 72 -5.83 13.21 13.04
C LYS A 72 -4.59 12.41 13.38
N GLU A 73 -4.47 11.95 14.63
CA GLU A 73 -3.36 11.12 15.08
C GLU A 73 -3.32 9.77 14.39
N TRP A 74 -4.48 9.18 14.12
CA TRP A 74 -4.58 7.92 13.42
C TRP A 74 -4.07 8.05 11.99
N GLN A 75 -4.46 9.12 11.30
CA GLN A 75 -3.95 9.41 9.96
C GLN A 75 -2.43 9.65 9.97
N ASP A 76 -1.89 10.42 10.92
CA ASP A 76 -0.43 10.62 11.06
C ASP A 76 0.31 9.30 11.35
N ALA A 77 -0.25 8.45 12.21
CA ALA A 77 0.31 7.13 12.52
C ALA A 77 0.33 6.21 11.28
N ILE A 78 -0.70 6.26 10.44
CA ILE A 78 -0.75 5.52 9.16
C ILE A 78 0.33 6.05 8.20
N VAL A 79 0.42 7.37 8.01
CA VAL A 79 1.42 8.02 7.13
C VAL A 79 2.85 7.62 7.54
N LYS A 80 3.12 7.59 8.85
CA LYS A 80 4.41 7.23 9.44
C LYS A 80 4.62 5.72 9.59
N LYS A 81 3.63 4.89 9.23
CA LYS A 81 3.63 3.42 9.35
C LYS A 81 3.89 2.90 10.77
N LEU A 82 3.35 3.57 11.79
CA LEU A 82 3.51 3.20 13.20
C LEU A 82 2.49 2.13 13.61
N LYS A 83 2.71 0.87 13.21
CA LYS A 83 1.74 -0.23 13.32
C LYS A 83 1.07 -0.35 14.70
N SER A 84 1.85 -0.37 15.79
CA SER A 84 1.30 -0.49 17.16
C SER A 84 0.39 0.69 17.53
N ARG A 85 0.76 1.92 17.13
CA ARG A 85 -0.04 3.12 17.36
C ARG A 85 -1.31 3.13 16.52
N VAL A 86 -1.24 2.67 15.27
CA VAL A 86 -2.39 2.55 14.38
C VAL A 86 -3.45 1.63 14.99
N GLU A 87 -3.07 0.46 15.51
CA GLU A 87 -4.01 -0.47 16.16
C GLU A 87 -4.57 0.10 17.48
N SER A 88 -3.70 0.73 18.29
CA SER A 88 -4.12 1.31 19.57
C SER A 88 -5.15 2.42 19.40
N ILE A 89 -4.96 3.33 18.44
CA ILE A 89 -5.91 4.42 18.19
C ILE A 89 -7.23 3.88 17.62
N LYS A 90 -7.19 2.88 16.72
CA LYS A 90 -8.41 2.22 16.22
C LYS A 90 -9.25 1.66 17.37
N SER A 91 -8.62 0.94 18.30
CA SER A 91 -9.31 0.40 19.47
C SER A 91 -9.88 1.48 20.40
N GLN A 92 -9.21 2.64 20.52
CA GLN A 92 -9.74 3.77 21.31
C GLN A 92 -10.96 4.39 20.62
N LEU A 93 -10.88 4.65 19.32
CA LEU A 93 -11.98 5.21 18.52
C LEU A 93 -13.25 4.35 18.62
N GLU A 94 -13.10 3.02 18.49
CA GLU A 94 -14.22 2.06 18.58
C GLU A 94 -14.91 2.05 19.96
N GLY A 95 -14.28 2.62 21.01
CA GLY A 95 -14.88 2.76 22.33
C GLY A 95 -15.88 3.91 22.48
N TYR A 96 -15.92 4.86 21.54
CA TYR A 96 -16.81 6.02 21.62
C TYR A 96 -18.09 5.83 20.80
N ASN A 97 -19.25 5.88 21.47
CA ASN A 97 -20.55 5.86 20.78
C ASN A 97 -20.68 7.00 19.77
N LEU A 98 -20.15 8.20 20.12
CA LEU A 98 -20.17 9.39 19.27
C LEU A 98 -19.51 9.19 17.90
N LEU A 99 -18.66 8.16 17.71
CA LEU A 99 -18.04 7.87 16.42
C LEU A 99 -19.08 7.64 15.29
N HIS A 100 -20.28 7.19 15.65
CA HIS A 100 -21.40 7.00 14.72
C HIS A 100 -22.13 8.29 14.34
N MET A 101 -21.71 9.45 14.87
CA MET A 101 -22.22 10.74 14.44
C MET A 101 -21.87 11.00 12.97
N GLN A 102 -22.82 11.62 12.26
CA GLN A 102 -22.63 12.07 10.87
C GLN A 102 -21.43 13.01 10.71
N ASP A 103 -21.09 13.76 11.75
CA ASP A 103 -19.92 14.65 11.79
C ASP A 103 -18.59 13.90 11.57
N PHE A 104 -18.48 12.64 12.03
CA PHE A 104 -17.26 11.84 11.93
C PHE A 104 -17.32 10.78 10.84
N TYR A 105 -18.52 10.31 10.51
CA TYR A 105 -18.74 9.14 9.67
C TYR A 105 -17.88 9.14 8.40
N ARG A 106 -17.91 10.22 7.60
CA ARG A 106 -17.15 10.25 6.34
C ARG A 106 -15.64 10.20 6.54
N LEU A 107 -15.11 11.04 7.42
CA LEU A 107 -13.68 11.08 7.70
C LEU A 107 -13.20 9.75 8.31
N TYR A 108 -13.97 9.18 9.24
CA TYR A 108 -13.70 7.88 9.82
C TYR A 108 -13.70 6.78 8.76
N THR A 109 -14.71 6.71 7.89
CA THR A 109 -14.78 5.73 6.79
C THR A 109 -13.60 5.83 5.84
N LEU A 110 -13.18 7.07 5.49
CA LEU A 110 -12.00 7.31 4.66
C LEU A 110 -10.71 6.81 5.34
N ILE A 111 -10.50 7.13 6.62
CA ILE A 111 -9.30 6.69 7.35
C ILE A 111 -9.34 5.17 7.62
N LEU A 112 -10.52 4.60 7.86
CA LEU A 112 -10.72 3.17 8.03
C LEU A 112 -10.39 2.40 6.73
N ALA A 113 -10.75 2.93 5.56
CA ALA A 113 -10.32 2.37 4.28
C ALA A 113 -8.79 2.40 4.15
N ARG A 114 -8.13 3.50 4.56
CA ARG A 114 -6.65 3.57 4.61
C ARG A 114 -6.05 2.55 5.57
N TYR A 115 -6.66 2.36 6.74
CA TYR A 115 -6.26 1.35 7.70
C TYR A 115 -6.30 -0.04 7.07
N TYR A 116 -7.41 -0.41 6.42
CA TYR A 116 -7.54 -1.71 5.77
C TYR A 116 -6.51 -1.91 4.66
N LEU A 117 -6.21 -0.87 3.87
CA LEU A 117 -5.11 -0.91 2.90
C LEU A 117 -3.75 -1.10 3.60
N PHE A 118 -3.51 -0.43 4.72
CA PHE A 118 -2.27 -0.51 5.50
C PHE A 118 -2.03 -1.90 6.09
N VAL A 119 -3.07 -2.57 6.60
CA VAL A 119 -2.96 -3.92 7.18
C VAL A 119 -3.08 -5.06 6.15
N GLY A 120 -3.35 -4.73 4.88
CA GLY A 120 -3.46 -5.71 3.78
C GLY A 120 -4.86 -6.30 3.58
N GLU A 121 -5.89 -5.74 4.22
CA GLU A 121 -7.29 -6.19 4.13
C GLU A 121 -8.01 -5.55 2.94
N GLY A 122 -7.52 -5.81 1.72
CA GLY A 122 -8.00 -5.17 0.49
C GLY A 122 -9.49 -5.38 0.18
N ARG A 123 -10.10 -6.49 0.67
CA ARG A 123 -11.55 -6.74 0.50
C ARG A 123 -12.38 -5.76 1.33
N MET A 124 -11.97 -5.50 2.57
CA MET A 124 -12.65 -4.56 3.46
C MET A 124 -12.52 -3.13 2.92
N ALA A 125 -11.32 -2.75 2.47
CA ALA A 125 -11.09 -1.47 1.81
C ALA A 125 -11.99 -1.29 0.57
N ASN A 126 -12.12 -2.33 -0.27
CA ASN A 126 -12.99 -2.27 -1.45
C ASN A 126 -14.47 -2.08 -1.10
N GLY A 127 -14.96 -2.72 -0.03
CA GLY A 127 -16.33 -2.53 0.45
C GLY A 127 -16.59 -1.07 0.81
N LEU A 128 -15.68 -0.45 1.56
CA LEU A 128 -15.79 0.96 1.93
C LEU A 128 -15.64 1.89 0.71
N ILE A 129 -14.73 1.60 -0.23
CA ILE A 129 -14.61 2.39 -1.47
C ILE A 129 -15.91 2.33 -2.28
N GLY A 130 -16.53 1.16 -2.37
CA GLY A 130 -17.84 0.99 -3.00
C GLY A 130 -18.94 1.83 -2.32
N GLU A 131 -18.98 1.82 -0.99
CA GLU A 131 -19.89 2.67 -0.21
C GLU A 131 -19.65 4.17 -0.48
N MET A 132 -18.39 4.60 -0.47
CA MET A 132 -18.00 6.00 -0.70
C MET A 132 -18.28 6.46 -2.13
N SER A 133 -18.29 5.56 -3.11
CA SER A 133 -18.64 5.89 -4.50
C SER A 133 -20.10 6.34 -4.67
N ALA A 134 -20.97 6.03 -3.71
CA ALA A 134 -22.36 6.47 -3.69
C ALA A 134 -22.55 7.85 -3.04
N TRP A 135 -21.51 8.43 -2.44
CA TRP A 135 -21.59 9.77 -1.85
C TRP A 135 -21.74 10.83 -2.94
N THR A 136 -22.66 11.77 -2.74
CA THR A 136 -22.87 12.82 -3.74
C THR A 136 -21.80 13.91 -3.65
N ASP A 137 -21.50 14.54 -4.78
CA ASP A 137 -20.48 15.59 -4.86
C ASP A 137 -20.79 16.82 -4.00
N THR A 138 -22.06 17.07 -3.69
CA THR A 138 -22.50 18.16 -2.82
C THR A 138 -22.29 17.87 -1.34
N ASP A 139 -22.11 16.60 -0.98
CA ASP A 139 -22.00 16.17 0.42
C ASP A 139 -20.56 16.14 0.93
N MET A 140 -19.58 16.04 0.01
CA MET A 140 -18.16 15.94 0.37
C MET A 140 -17.45 17.29 0.33
N THR A 141 -16.69 17.55 1.38
CA THR A 141 -15.71 18.63 1.41
C THR A 141 -14.59 18.38 0.39
N PRO A 142 -13.90 19.45 -0.10
CA PRO A 142 -12.75 19.29 -0.97
C PRO A 142 -11.66 18.38 -0.39
N TYR A 143 -11.45 18.39 0.93
CA TYR A 143 -10.51 17.50 1.61
C TYR A 143 -10.91 16.03 1.49
N GLU A 144 -12.19 15.70 1.76
CA GLU A 144 -12.70 14.33 1.67
C GLU A 144 -12.59 13.77 0.24
N LYS A 145 -12.89 14.58 -0.79
CA LYS A 145 -12.74 14.18 -2.20
C LYS A 145 -11.30 13.80 -2.53
N ASN A 146 -10.34 14.61 -2.10
CA ASN A 146 -8.92 14.35 -2.34
C ASN A 146 -8.41 13.16 -1.52
N LEU A 147 -8.90 12.97 -0.30
CA LEU A 147 -8.60 11.80 0.51
C LEU A 147 -9.15 10.52 -0.13
N LEU A 148 -10.35 10.57 -0.73
CA LEU A 148 -10.92 9.45 -1.47
C LEU A 148 -10.09 9.13 -2.72
N LEU A 149 -9.67 10.14 -3.50
CA LEU A 149 -8.76 9.95 -4.63
C LEU A 149 -7.46 9.25 -4.20
N HIS A 150 -6.89 9.66 -3.05
CA HIS A 150 -5.71 9.04 -2.50
C HIS A 150 -5.96 7.57 -2.09
N VAL A 151 -7.05 7.30 -1.35
CA VAL A 151 -7.45 5.92 -0.96
C VAL A 151 -7.63 5.02 -2.18
N THR A 152 -8.39 5.49 -3.17
CA THR A 152 -8.67 4.74 -4.40
C THR A 152 -7.40 4.51 -5.22
N GLY A 153 -6.53 5.52 -5.32
CA GLY A 153 -5.23 5.40 -5.97
C GLY A 153 -4.35 4.33 -5.32
N VAL A 154 -4.26 4.34 -3.98
CA VAL A 154 -3.51 3.33 -3.23
C VAL A 154 -4.14 1.94 -3.39
N TYR A 155 -5.47 1.81 -3.40
CA TYR A 155 -6.16 0.55 -3.66
C TYR A 155 -5.81 -0.03 -5.04
N HIS A 156 -5.86 0.80 -6.09
CA HIS A 156 -5.46 0.38 -7.43
C HIS A 156 -3.99 -0.04 -7.49
N LEU A 157 -3.11 0.70 -6.81
CA LEU A 157 -1.68 0.42 -6.74
C LEU A 157 -1.36 -0.89 -6.02
N SER A 158 -1.88 -1.10 -4.81
CA SER A 158 -1.43 -2.16 -3.89
C SER A 158 -2.29 -3.43 -3.91
N VAL A 159 -3.57 -3.32 -4.29
CA VAL A 159 -4.50 -4.46 -4.27
C VAL A 159 -4.81 -4.95 -5.68
N LYS A 160 -4.99 -4.03 -6.64
CA LYS A 160 -5.34 -4.39 -8.03
C LYS A 160 -4.13 -4.52 -8.95
N ASN A 161 -2.95 -4.05 -8.54
CA ASN A 161 -1.78 -3.89 -9.42
C ASN A 161 -2.11 -3.12 -10.71
N ASN A 162 -3.08 -2.22 -10.64
CA ASN A 162 -3.52 -1.44 -11.78
C ASN A 162 -2.92 -0.04 -11.72
N TYR A 163 -1.71 0.07 -12.26
CA TYR A 163 -0.89 1.28 -12.15
C TYR A 163 -1.41 2.44 -13.00
N VAL A 164 -2.20 2.17 -14.05
CA VAL A 164 -2.78 3.22 -14.90
C VAL A 164 -3.88 3.95 -14.14
N GLU A 165 -4.81 3.19 -13.53
CA GLU A 165 -5.90 3.75 -12.74
C GLU A 165 -5.39 4.37 -11.45
N ALA A 166 -4.38 3.77 -10.81
CA ALA A 166 -3.69 4.40 -9.68
C ALA A 166 -3.14 5.77 -10.06
N LEU A 167 -2.46 5.88 -11.21
CA LEU A 167 -1.92 7.14 -11.70
C LEU A 167 -3.00 8.17 -12.01
N ALA A 168 -4.12 7.73 -12.60
CA ALA A 168 -5.25 8.59 -12.91
C ALA A 168 -5.85 9.21 -11.65
N CYS A 169 -6.07 8.41 -10.59
CA CYS A 169 -6.59 8.94 -9.33
C CYS A 169 -5.59 9.88 -8.62
N LEU A 170 -4.32 9.48 -8.51
CA LEU A 170 -3.33 10.21 -7.73
C LEU A 170 -2.95 11.57 -8.36
N LYS A 171 -3.06 11.72 -9.68
CA LYS A 171 -2.78 12.99 -10.38
C LYS A 171 -3.84 14.06 -10.18
N GLU A 172 -5.08 13.67 -9.89
CA GLU A 172 -6.19 14.59 -9.65
C GLU A 172 -6.14 15.23 -8.25
N ILE A 173 -5.23 14.79 -7.38
CA ILE A 173 -5.08 15.34 -6.03
C ILE A 173 -4.61 16.79 -6.09
N ASN A 174 -5.42 17.69 -5.51
CA ASN A 174 -5.14 19.11 -5.36
C ASN A 174 -4.62 19.43 -3.94
N LEU A 175 -3.37 19.89 -3.88
CA LEU A 175 -2.67 20.28 -2.65
C LEU A 175 -3.29 21.45 -1.89
N GLU A 176 -4.03 22.33 -2.55
CA GLU A 176 -4.73 23.44 -1.88
C GLU A 176 -5.76 22.93 -0.86
N HIS A 177 -6.32 21.75 -1.13
CA HIS A 177 -7.36 21.14 -0.32
C HIS A 177 -6.88 19.87 0.41
N TYR A 178 -5.68 19.39 0.10
CA TYR A 178 -5.12 18.16 0.67
C TYR A 178 -3.64 18.33 1.05
N PRO A 179 -3.35 18.73 2.30
CA PRO A 179 -1.99 19.05 2.73
C PRO A 179 -1.08 17.82 2.92
N ASN A 180 -1.64 16.60 2.94
CA ASN A 180 -0.86 15.38 3.10
C ASN A 180 -0.13 15.04 1.79
N GLN A 181 1.17 15.32 1.75
CA GLN A 181 1.98 15.11 0.55
C GLN A 181 2.55 13.67 0.44
N GLU A 182 2.11 12.75 1.29
CA GLU A 182 2.44 11.33 1.20
C GLU A 182 2.13 10.74 -0.18
N TYR A 183 1.07 11.21 -0.84
CA TYR A 183 0.66 10.70 -2.16
C TYR A 183 1.77 10.82 -3.22
N TYR A 184 2.78 11.68 -3.02
CA TYR A 184 3.97 11.70 -3.87
C TYR A 184 4.78 10.41 -3.80
N TYR A 185 4.82 9.74 -2.64
CA TYR A 185 5.43 8.43 -2.51
C TYR A 185 4.66 7.39 -3.33
N ASP A 186 3.33 7.43 -3.29
CA ASP A 186 2.48 6.51 -4.06
C ASP A 186 2.57 6.80 -5.57
N LEU A 187 2.69 8.06 -5.98
CA LEU A 187 3.02 8.44 -7.35
C LEU A 187 4.39 7.89 -7.76
N ALA A 188 5.40 7.99 -6.90
CA ALA A 188 6.73 7.48 -7.18
C ALA A 188 6.73 5.96 -7.40
N LEU A 189 6.04 5.22 -6.54
CA LEU A 189 5.83 3.78 -6.71
C LEU A 189 5.07 3.45 -8.00
N THR A 190 4.01 4.21 -8.28
CA THR A 190 3.22 4.01 -9.51
C THR A 190 4.08 4.22 -10.77
N TYR A 191 4.87 5.29 -10.81
CA TYR A 191 5.79 5.54 -11.93
C TYR A 191 6.92 4.51 -12.02
N HIS A 192 7.41 4.02 -10.88
CA HIS A 192 8.39 2.93 -10.86
C HIS A 192 7.80 1.66 -11.51
N SER A 193 6.58 1.27 -11.13
CA SER A 193 5.87 0.12 -11.71
C SER A 193 5.57 0.29 -13.20
N LEU A 194 5.38 1.53 -13.66
CA LEU A 194 5.21 1.88 -15.08
C LEU A 194 6.55 2.04 -15.83
N ASN A 195 7.69 1.72 -15.20
CA ASN A 195 9.04 1.86 -15.74
C ASN A 195 9.41 3.30 -16.17
N SER A 196 8.83 4.31 -15.50
CA SER A 196 9.07 5.74 -15.73
C SER A 196 10.05 6.32 -14.70
N ARG A 197 11.32 5.91 -14.80
CA ARG A 197 12.39 6.17 -13.82
C ARG A 197 12.54 7.64 -13.40
N VAL A 198 12.55 8.58 -14.36
CA VAL A 198 12.77 10.01 -14.07
C VAL A 198 11.63 10.57 -13.22
N LEU A 199 10.38 10.23 -13.56
CA LEU A 199 9.21 10.66 -12.78
C LEU A 199 9.15 9.96 -11.42
N ALA A 200 9.52 8.66 -11.36
CA ALA A 200 9.62 7.95 -10.10
C ALA A 200 10.63 8.64 -9.15
N PHE A 201 11.84 8.96 -9.64
CA PHE A 201 12.85 9.69 -8.88
C PHE A 201 12.36 11.07 -8.44
N PHE A 202 11.76 11.83 -9.36
CA PHE A 202 11.23 13.17 -9.07
C PHE A 202 10.18 13.16 -7.95
N HIS A 203 9.21 12.23 -8.03
CA HIS A 203 8.17 12.11 -7.01
C HIS A 203 8.68 11.52 -5.70
N ALA A 204 9.65 10.59 -5.73
CA ALA A 204 10.30 10.08 -4.54
C ALA A 204 11.06 11.19 -3.78
N ASN A 205 11.71 12.11 -4.51
CA ASN A 205 12.36 13.28 -3.91
C ASN A 205 11.34 14.24 -3.26
N LYS A 206 10.16 14.45 -3.86
CA LYS A 206 9.08 15.22 -3.21
C LYS A 206 8.58 14.55 -1.93
N ALA A 207 8.41 13.23 -1.96
CA ALA A 207 8.03 12.45 -0.79
C ALA A 207 9.08 12.56 0.31
N LEU A 208 10.37 12.45 -0.04
CA LEU A 208 11.50 12.64 0.88
C LEU A 208 11.40 13.98 1.60
N GLN A 209 11.23 15.09 0.88
CA GLN A 209 11.09 16.43 1.49
C GLN A 209 9.94 16.50 2.50
N TYR A 210 8.80 15.91 2.18
CA TYR A 210 7.66 15.83 3.09
C TYR A 210 7.96 14.98 4.32
N PHE A 211 8.54 13.80 4.14
CA PHE A 211 8.87 12.89 5.24
C PHE A 211 9.98 13.43 6.15
N THR A 212 10.93 14.19 5.60
CA THR A 212 11.90 14.97 6.38
C THR A 212 11.20 16.01 7.24
N LYS A 213 10.24 16.77 6.68
CA LYS A 213 9.48 17.79 7.42
C LYS A 213 8.70 17.18 8.60
N ILE A 214 8.09 16.01 8.41
CA ILE A 214 7.34 15.31 9.48
C ILE A 214 8.21 14.38 10.34
N ARG A 215 9.53 14.36 10.12
CA ARG A 215 10.53 13.56 10.85
C ARG A 215 10.23 12.07 10.89
N SER A 216 9.84 11.50 9.76
CA SER A 216 9.59 10.06 9.63
C SER A 216 10.79 9.34 9.01
N PHE A 217 11.70 8.84 9.85
CA PHE A 217 12.93 8.17 9.40
C PHE A 217 12.68 6.94 8.53
N SER A 218 11.67 6.12 8.88
CA SER A 218 11.24 4.98 8.06
C SER A 218 10.88 5.41 6.64
N ARG A 219 10.10 6.48 6.50
CA ARG A 219 9.61 6.97 5.20
C ARG A 219 10.69 7.76 4.42
N ILE A 220 11.62 8.41 5.11
CA ILE A 220 12.84 8.99 4.52
C ILE A 220 13.65 7.89 3.83
N ILE A 221 13.97 6.81 4.55
CA ILE A 221 14.77 5.70 4.04
C ILE A 221 14.05 5.00 2.88
N GLU A 222 12.73 4.78 2.98
CA GLU A 222 11.94 4.22 1.88
C GLU A 222 11.97 5.10 0.62
N SER A 223 11.95 6.42 0.78
CA SER A 223 11.98 7.37 -0.35
C SER A 223 13.36 7.42 -0.99
N GLU A 224 14.44 7.52 -0.20
CA GLU A 224 15.82 7.45 -0.71
C GLU A 224 16.11 6.11 -1.37
N MET A 225 15.64 5.00 -0.78
CA MET A 225 15.77 3.67 -1.37
C MET A 225 15.09 3.61 -2.74
N LEU A 226 13.88 4.15 -2.88
CA LEU A 226 13.20 4.20 -4.18
C LEU A 226 13.96 5.06 -5.21
N MET A 227 14.60 6.15 -4.77
CA MET A 227 15.48 6.96 -5.61
C MET A 227 16.70 6.16 -6.07
N VAL A 228 17.39 5.45 -5.17
CA VAL A 228 18.57 4.61 -5.49
C VAL A 228 18.21 3.55 -6.52
N ILE A 229 17.07 2.85 -6.36
CA ILE A 229 16.58 1.85 -7.33
C ILE A 229 16.49 2.41 -8.75
N GLN A 230 16.09 3.68 -8.91
CA GLN A 230 15.98 4.28 -10.26
C GLN A 230 17.36 4.52 -10.90
N LEU A 231 18.41 4.69 -10.09
CA LEU A 231 19.78 4.95 -10.53
C LEU A 231 20.56 3.67 -10.85
N GLU A 232 20.15 2.51 -10.33
CA GLU A 232 20.84 1.21 -10.53
C GLU A 232 20.99 0.73 -11.99
N GLN A 233 20.24 1.34 -12.90
CA GLN A 233 20.30 1.03 -14.32
C GLN A 233 21.10 2.06 -15.13
N SER A 234 21.75 3.02 -14.47
CA SER A 234 22.76 3.87 -15.09
C SER A 234 24.13 3.19 -15.02
N GLU A 235 25.00 3.42 -16.01
CA GLU A 235 26.30 2.74 -16.15
C GLU A 235 27.30 3.08 -15.01
N ASP A 236 26.98 4.03 -14.13
CA ASP A 236 27.89 4.53 -13.10
C ASP A 236 27.59 3.89 -11.72
N HIS A 237 28.30 2.79 -11.44
CA HIS A 237 28.03 1.86 -10.35
C HIS A 237 28.74 2.07 -8.99
N PRO A 238 29.92 2.74 -8.85
CA PRO A 238 30.66 2.74 -7.58
C PRO A 238 29.94 3.44 -6.42
N THR A 239 29.18 4.49 -6.71
CA THR A 239 28.51 5.33 -5.71
C THR A 239 27.26 4.67 -5.13
N LEU A 240 26.58 3.81 -5.90
CA LEU A 240 25.35 3.13 -5.48
C LEU A 240 25.55 2.23 -4.27
N SER A 241 26.70 1.55 -4.20
CA SER A 241 27.03 0.72 -3.03
C SER A 241 27.11 1.59 -1.77
N ASN A 242 27.75 2.75 -1.85
CA ASN A 242 27.89 3.67 -0.71
C ASN A 242 26.53 4.21 -0.25
N GLU A 243 25.63 4.53 -1.18
CA GLU A 243 24.27 4.99 -0.84
C GLU A 243 23.48 3.92 -0.09
N TYR A 244 23.56 2.66 -0.54
CA TYR A 244 22.92 1.57 0.20
C TYR A 244 23.51 1.35 1.59
N HIS A 245 24.83 1.39 1.73
CA HIS A 245 25.46 1.25 3.05
C HIS A 245 25.04 2.39 4.00
N ARG A 246 25.01 3.65 3.51
CA ARG A 246 24.51 4.81 4.28
C ARG A 246 23.09 4.58 4.79
N LEU A 247 22.19 4.09 3.92
CA LEU A 247 20.81 3.80 4.32
C LEU A 247 20.72 2.63 5.32
N ILE A 248 21.56 1.61 5.16
CA ILE A 248 21.61 0.48 6.10
C ILE A 248 22.08 0.96 7.47
N ASP A 249 23.15 1.75 7.55
CA ASP A 249 23.65 2.32 8.81
C ASP A 249 22.56 3.13 9.51
N MET A 250 21.84 3.97 8.76
CA MET A 250 20.67 4.70 9.30
C MET A 250 19.59 3.76 9.84
N THR A 251 19.32 2.62 9.21
CA THR A 251 18.34 1.67 9.77
C THR A 251 18.82 1.05 11.08
N GLU A 252 20.12 0.86 11.27
CA GLU A 252 20.68 0.33 12.51
C GLU A 252 20.61 1.36 13.64
N ASP A 253 20.97 2.61 13.36
CA ASP A 253 20.91 3.73 14.32
C ASP A 253 19.50 3.96 14.88
N TYR A 254 18.46 3.72 14.07
CA TYR A 254 17.07 3.96 14.44
C TYR A 254 16.25 2.70 14.73
N GLY A 255 16.86 1.50 14.70
CA GLY A 255 16.17 0.24 14.96
C GLY A 255 15.06 -0.09 13.94
N LEU A 256 15.30 0.17 12.67
CA LEU A 256 14.33 0.03 11.57
C LEU A 256 14.51 -1.29 10.80
N ASP A 257 14.28 -2.41 11.49
CA ASP A 257 14.55 -3.77 10.97
C ASP A 257 13.80 -4.08 9.66
N HIS A 258 12.56 -3.58 9.52
CA HIS A 258 11.78 -3.80 8.30
C HIS A 258 12.45 -3.16 7.08
N GLN A 259 12.88 -1.90 7.19
CA GLN A 259 13.57 -1.16 6.14
C GLN A 259 14.97 -1.75 5.90
N LYS A 260 15.67 -2.18 6.95
CA LYS A 260 16.97 -2.87 6.86
C LYS A 260 16.87 -4.11 5.98
N ALA A 261 15.85 -4.94 6.22
CA ALA A 261 15.61 -6.13 5.41
C ALA A 261 15.24 -5.78 3.95
N MET A 262 14.53 -4.67 3.69
CA MET A 262 14.28 -4.20 2.30
C MET A 262 15.59 -3.78 1.61
N LEU A 263 16.45 -3.04 2.31
CA LEU A 263 17.75 -2.63 1.78
C LEU A 263 18.63 -3.83 1.47
N TYR A 264 18.70 -4.83 2.35
CA TYR A 264 19.44 -6.06 2.07
C TYR A 264 18.93 -6.80 0.84
N HIS A 265 17.61 -6.86 0.63
CA HIS A 265 17.04 -7.44 -0.58
C HIS A 265 17.48 -6.67 -1.84
N ASN A 266 17.42 -5.35 -1.82
CA ASN A 266 17.78 -4.53 -2.98
C ASN A 266 19.29 -4.58 -3.28
N VAL A 267 20.13 -4.55 -2.26
CA VAL A 267 21.58 -4.75 -2.40
C VAL A 267 21.88 -6.13 -2.99
N ALA A 268 21.17 -7.17 -2.56
CA ALA A 268 21.31 -8.50 -3.13
C ALA A 268 20.93 -8.53 -4.61
N TYR A 269 19.85 -7.85 -4.99
CA TYR A 269 19.42 -7.71 -6.39
C TYR A 269 20.45 -6.97 -7.24
N LEU A 270 21.06 -5.91 -6.72
CA LEU A 270 22.15 -5.19 -7.39
C LEU A 270 23.35 -6.12 -7.65
N TYR A 271 23.79 -6.87 -6.63
CA TYR A 271 24.85 -7.87 -6.81
C TYR A 271 24.47 -8.98 -7.78
N LEU A 272 23.22 -9.43 -7.78
CA LEU A 272 22.71 -10.43 -8.70
C LEU A 272 22.82 -9.94 -10.16
N ARG A 273 22.43 -8.69 -10.42
CA ARG A 273 22.53 -8.04 -11.75
C ARG A 273 23.98 -7.89 -12.21
N ASN A 274 24.91 -7.66 -11.29
CA ASN A 274 26.34 -7.54 -11.56
C ASN A 274 27.06 -8.89 -11.63
N ALA A 275 26.33 -10.01 -11.64
CA ALA A 275 26.86 -11.37 -11.62
C ALA A 275 27.74 -11.72 -10.39
N GLU A 276 27.65 -10.93 -9.31
CA GLU A 276 28.32 -11.19 -8.03
C GLU A 276 27.48 -12.14 -7.16
N TYR A 277 27.19 -13.33 -7.68
CA TYR A 277 26.20 -14.26 -7.14
C TYR A 277 26.44 -14.68 -5.68
N HIS A 278 27.70 -14.82 -5.28
CA HIS A 278 28.04 -15.14 -3.90
C HIS A 278 27.64 -14.04 -2.91
N LYS A 279 27.89 -12.77 -3.26
CA LYS A 279 27.46 -11.63 -2.43
C LYS A 279 25.95 -11.49 -2.44
N ALA A 280 25.32 -11.69 -3.60
CA ALA A 280 23.87 -11.66 -3.73
C ALA A 280 23.20 -12.67 -2.78
N SER A 281 23.66 -13.93 -2.76
CA SER A 281 23.09 -14.95 -1.87
C SER A 281 23.28 -14.60 -0.39
N GLN A 282 24.44 -14.06 0.01
CA GLN A 282 24.66 -13.58 1.38
C GLN A 282 23.68 -12.47 1.79
N TYR A 283 23.45 -11.48 0.93
CA TYR A 283 22.55 -10.37 1.24
C TYR A 283 21.07 -10.77 1.20
N TYR A 284 20.66 -11.63 0.27
CA TYR A 284 19.31 -12.20 0.30
C TYR A 284 19.07 -12.99 1.59
N LYS A 285 20.07 -13.75 2.04
CA LYS A 285 20.01 -14.47 3.30
C LYS A 285 19.85 -13.52 4.50
N LYS A 286 20.61 -12.42 4.55
CA LYS A 286 20.43 -11.36 5.57
C LYS A 286 19.03 -10.77 5.57
N SER A 287 18.45 -10.49 4.38
CA SER A 287 17.06 -10.03 4.27
C SER A 287 16.06 -11.05 4.83
N MET A 288 16.24 -12.33 4.51
CA MET A 288 15.39 -13.41 5.02
C MET A 288 15.48 -13.56 6.54
N ASP A 289 16.70 -13.51 7.09
CA ASP A 289 16.94 -13.71 8.52
C ASP A 289 16.40 -12.55 9.37
N ALA A 290 16.24 -11.36 8.78
CA ALA A 290 15.62 -10.19 9.39
C ALA A 290 14.08 -10.18 9.30
N ARG A 291 13.44 -11.26 8.81
CA ARG A 291 11.99 -11.36 8.65
C ARG A 291 11.47 -12.69 9.15
N GLU A 292 10.24 -12.70 9.64
CA GLU A 292 9.51 -13.94 9.85
C GLU A 292 9.21 -14.62 8.50
N LYS A 293 9.18 -15.96 8.49
CA LYS A 293 8.88 -16.75 7.28
C LYS A 293 7.46 -16.51 6.74
N SER A 294 6.54 -16.10 7.62
CA SER A 294 5.16 -15.73 7.30
C SER A 294 5.05 -14.36 6.64
N HIS A 295 6.10 -13.53 6.69
CA HIS A 295 6.06 -12.17 6.17
C HIS A 295 5.95 -12.20 4.63
N PRO A 296 5.06 -11.39 3.99
CA PRO A 296 4.85 -11.42 2.53
C PRO A 296 6.13 -11.29 1.70
N ASN A 297 7.04 -10.39 2.11
CA ASN A 297 8.31 -10.15 1.41
C ASN A 297 9.41 -11.22 1.66
N TYR A 298 9.17 -12.22 2.52
CA TYR A 298 10.14 -13.30 2.75
C TYR A 298 10.35 -14.11 1.47
N LEU A 299 9.26 -14.48 0.77
CA LEU A 299 9.31 -15.31 -0.44
C LEU A 299 10.13 -14.66 -1.55
N GLY A 300 10.04 -13.34 -1.74
CA GLY A 300 10.85 -12.62 -2.72
C GLY A 300 12.35 -12.69 -2.42
N SER A 301 12.74 -12.56 -1.15
CA SER A 301 14.15 -12.71 -0.77
C SER A 301 14.63 -14.15 -0.85
N PHE A 302 13.74 -15.11 -0.57
CA PHE A 302 14.06 -16.53 -0.68
C PHE A 302 14.20 -16.99 -2.13
N GLU A 303 13.34 -16.51 -3.02
CA GLU A 303 13.47 -16.72 -4.46
C GLU A 303 14.79 -16.15 -4.97
N GLY A 304 15.11 -14.90 -4.62
CA GLY A 304 16.38 -14.27 -4.99
C GLY A 304 17.59 -15.05 -4.47
N TYR A 305 17.52 -15.57 -3.24
CA TYR A 305 18.55 -16.45 -2.67
C TYR A 305 18.75 -17.72 -3.50
N VAL A 306 17.67 -18.43 -3.82
CA VAL A 306 17.71 -19.64 -4.65
C VAL A 306 18.29 -19.33 -6.02
N ASN A 307 17.81 -18.27 -6.68
CA ASN A 307 18.29 -17.85 -7.99
C ASN A 307 19.79 -17.52 -7.97
N ALA A 308 20.25 -16.77 -6.95
CA ALA A 308 21.68 -16.46 -6.78
C ALA A 308 22.53 -17.72 -6.62
N LEU A 309 22.10 -18.68 -5.78
CA LEU A 309 22.82 -19.95 -5.62
C LEU A 309 22.84 -20.80 -6.89
N THR A 310 21.72 -20.83 -7.62
CA THR A 310 21.63 -21.52 -8.91
C THR A 310 22.61 -20.93 -9.92
N LYS A 311 22.71 -19.60 -10.01
CA LYS A 311 23.64 -18.91 -10.91
C LYS A 311 25.11 -19.03 -10.48
N GLU A 312 25.39 -19.10 -9.17
CA GLU A 312 26.75 -19.33 -8.65
C GLU A 312 27.29 -20.71 -9.04
N GLY A 313 26.42 -21.72 -9.15
CA GLY A 313 26.77 -23.06 -9.65
C GLY A 313 27.61 -23.92 -8.70
N LYS A 314 27.83 -23.47 -7.44
CA LYS A 314 28.62 -24.21 -6.43
C LYS A 314 27.80 -25.17 -5.58
N ILE A 315 26.48 -25.00 -5.52
CA ILE A 315 25.59 -25.83 -4.73
C ILE A 315 25.06 -26.97 -5.60
N SER A 316 25.02 -28.18 -5.04
CA SER A 316 24.52 -29.35 -5.78
C SER A 316 23.04 -29.19 -6.13
N LYS A 317 22.65 -29.78 -7.26
CA LYS A 317 21.27 -29.73 -7.77
C LYS A 317 20.26 -30.27 -6.76
N GLU A 318 20.61 -31.32 -6.04
CA GLU A 318 19.75 -31.95 -5.02
C GLU A 318 19.44 -30.96 -3.89
N LYS A 319 20.45 -30.21 -3.43
CA LYS A 319 20.27 -29.19 -2.40
C LYS A 319 19.42 -28.01 -2.90
N LEU A 320 19.63 -27.58 -4.15
CA LEU A 320 18.81 -26.52 -4.75
C LEU A 320 17.35 -26.95 -4.91
N LEU A 321 17.10 -28.20 -5.32
CA LEU A 321 15.74 -28.74 -5.43
C LEU A 321 15.02 -28.77 -4.07
N LEU A 322 15.71 -29.14 -2.99
CA LEU A 322 15.13 -29.07 -1.63
C LEU A 322 14.72 -27.64 -1.25
N LEU A 323 15.51 -26.63 -1.60
CA LEU A 323 15.16 -25.22 -1.36
C LEU A 323 13.95 -24.79 -2.20
N VAL A 324 13.88 -25.24 -3.46
CA VAL A 324 12.73 -24.96 -4.33
C VAL A 324 11.45 -25.63 -3.82
N GLU A 325 11.52 -26.88 -3.36
CA GLU A 325 10.40 -27.59 -2.73
C GLU A 325 9.93 -26.88 -1.45
N GLN A 326 10.87 -26.39 -0.65
CA GLN A 326 10.54 -25.54 0.49
C GLN A 326 9.84 -24.24 0.04
N GLY A 327 10.30 -23.62 -1.05
CA GLY A 327 9.70 -22.41 -1.61
C GLY A 327 8.27 -22.63 -2.10
N LEU A 328 8.03 -23.75 -2.77
CA LEU A 328 6.69 -24.20 -3.18
C LEU A 328 5.77 -24.40 -1.97
N SER A 329 6.23 -25.12 -0.95
CA SER A 329 5.44 -25.38 0.26
C SER A 329 5.05 -24.07 0.98
N LEU A 330 6.00 -23.14 1.14
CA LEU A 330 5.72 -21.83 1.74
C LEU A 330 4.76 -20.98 0.89
N SER A 331 4.91 -21.02 -0.44
CA SER A 331 4.05 -20.27 -1.37
C SER A 331 2.62 -20.82 -1.37
N GLN A 332 2.45 -22.15 -1.29
CA GLN A 332 1.14 -22.78 -1.17
C GLN A 332 0.47 -22.46 0.18
N ALA A 333 1.21 -22.56 1.28
CA ALA A 333 0.68 -22.26 2.61
C ALA A 333 0.20 -20.80 2.76
N SER A 334 0.84 -19.87 2.05
CA SER A 334 0.48 -18.45 2.02
C SER A 334 -0.44 -18.05 0.86
N SER A 335 -0.86 -19.01 0.01
CA SER A 335 -1.63 -18.74 -1.22
C SER A 335 -0.97 -17.72 -2.16
N ALA A 336 0.36 -17.66 -2.18
CA ALA A 336 1.14 -16.74 -2.98
C ALA A 336 1.36 -17.27 -4.41
N THR A 337 0.32 -17.24 -5.25
CA THR A 337 0.29 -17.82 -6.60
C THR A 337 1.48 -17.40 -7.49
N THR A 338 1.90 -16.14 -7.39
CA THR A 338 3.07 -15.63 -8.14
C THR A 338 4.33 -16.44 -7.83
N PHE A 339 4.59 -16.73 -6.55
CA PHE A 339 5.76 -17.50 -6.14
C PHE A 339 5.58 -19.00 -6.40
N ILE A 340 4.35 -19.52 -6.43
CA ILE A 340 4.09 -20.89 -6.92
C ILE A 340 4.61 -21.03 -8.35
N HIS A 341 4.22 -20.14 -9.27
CA HIS A 341 4.71 -20.17 -10.64
C HIS A 341 6.24 -20.05 -10.72
N ILE A 342 6.84 -19.10 -9.98
CA ILE A 342 8.29 -18.88 -10.01
C ILE A 342 9.06 -20.11 -9.50
N PHE A 343 8.66 -20.70 -8.37
CA PHE A 343 9.33 -21.89 -7.86
C PHE A 343 9.06 -23.13 -8.72
N THR A 344 7.90 -23.26 -9.36
CA THR A 344 7.65 -24.34 -10.35
C THR A 344 8.59 -24.20 -11.55
N MET A 345 8.82 -22.98 -12.03
CA MET A 345 9.80 -22.71 -13.09
C MET A 345 11.23 -23.08 -12.65
N HIS A 346 11.65 -22.69 -11.43
CA HIS A 346 12.94 -23.11 -10.86
C HIS A 346 13.06 -24.63 -10.78
N TYR A 347 11.99 -25.33 -10.40
CA TYR A 347 11.97 -26.79 -10.31
C TYR A 347 12.22 -27.44 -11.67
N TYR A 348 11.52 -27.01 -12.73
CA TYR A 348 11.73 -27.57 -14.08
C TYR A 348 13.12 -27.25 -14.63
N TYR A 349 13.60 -26.02 -14.40
CA TYR A 349 14.93 -25.60 -14.81
C TYR A 349 16.01 -26.48 -14.15
N LEU A 350 16.00 -26.58 -12.82
CA LEU A 350 16.96 -27.39 -12.09
C LEU A 350 16.83 -28.88 -12.43
N SER A 351 15.62 -29.37 -12.67
CA SER A 351 15.36 -30.76 -13.06
C SER A 351 15.83 -31.11 -14.47
N ASN A 352 16.37 -30.16 -15.25
CA ASN A 352 16.72 -30.31 -16.67
C ASN A 352 15.52 -30.72 -17.54
N GLN A 353 14.31 -30.29 -17.17
CA GLN A 353 13.09 -30.57 -17.92
C GLN A 353 12.77 -29.39 -18.85
N THR A 354 13.68 -29.09 -19.78
CA THR A 354 13.64 -27.89 -20.63
C THR A 354 12.31 -27.71 -21.36
N GLU A 355 11.78 -28.76 -21.99
CA GLU A 355 10.49 -28.66 -22.70
C GLU A 355 9.34 -28.35 -21.75
N LYS A 356 9.31 -28.96 -20.55
CA LYS A 356 8.27 -28.66 -19.55
C LYS A 356 8.41 -27.25 -18.98
N TYR A 357 9.64 -26.75 -18.83
CA TYR A 357 9.88 -25.37 -18.39
C TYR A 357 9.22 -24.38 -19.36
N TYR A 358 9.50 -24.49 -20.66
CA TYR A 358 8.96 -23.56 -21.65
C TYR A 358 7.46 -23.76 -21.88
N GLU A 359 6.97 -25.01 -21.87
CA GLU A 359 5.54 -25.29 -21.95
C GLU A 359 4.78 -24.65 -20.76
N TYR A 360 5.27 -24.85 -19.54
CA TYR A 360 4.67 -24.26 -18.34
C TYR A 360 4.77 -22.72 -18.35
N LEU A 361 5.93 -22.18 -18.76
CA LEU A 361 6.11 -20.74 -18.88
C LEU A 361 5.09 -20.13 -19.83
N GLU A 362 4.93 -20.68 -21.03
CA GLU A 362 4.02 -20.14 -22.05
C GLU A 362 2.54 -20.32 -21.70
N LYS A 363 2.15 -21.48 -21.16
CA LYS A 363 0.74 -21.82 -20.93
C LYS A 363 0.19 -21.37 -19.58
N GLU A 364 1.03 -21.31 -18.55
CA GLU A 364 0.60 -21.07 -17.17
C GLU A 364 1.17 -19.76 -16.61
N ALA A 365 2.50 -19.66 -16.50
CA ALA A 365 3.13 -18.56 -15.77
C ALA A 365 3.02 -17.21 -16.49
N PHE A 366 3.29 -17.18 -17.80
CA PHE A 366 3.29 -15.94 -18.59
C PHE A 366 1.89 -15.31 -18.72
N PRO A 367 0.80 -16.07 -19.01
CA PRO A 367 -0.55 -15.53 -18.96
C PRO A 367 -0.92 -14.96 -17.59
N TYR A 368 -0.56 -15.66 -16.51
CA TYR A 368 -0.78 -15.17 -15.14
C TYR A 368 -0.05 -13.84 -14.88
N PHE A 369 1.23 -13.71 -15.25
CA PHE A 369 1.98 -12.45 -15.07
C PHE A 369 1.37 -11.29 -15.86
N LYS A 370 0.81 -11.56 -17.05
CA LYS A 370 0.06 -10.56 -17.82
C LYS A 370 -1.22 -10.15 -17.12
N GLU A 371 -2.00 -11.11 -16.64
CA GLU A 371 -3.26 -10.84 -15.93
C GLU A 371 -3.04 -10.02 -14.66
N MET A 372 -1.98 -10.33 -13.91
CA MET A 372 -1.62 -9.61 -12.68
C MET A 372 -0.94 -8.24 -12.94
N GLY A 373 -0.63 -7.90 -14.19
CA GLY A 373 0.00 -6.62 -14.53
C GLY A 373 1.49 -6.51 -14.17
N TYR A 374 2.21 -7.63 -13.98
CA TYR A 374 3.62 -7.62 -13.60
C TYR A 374 4.55 -7.33 -14.78
N MET A 375 4.59 -6.06 -15.20
CA MET A 375 5.27 -5.60 -16.41
C MET A 375 6.72 -6.05 -16.53
N LEU A 376 7.51 -6.01 -15.44
CA LEU A 376 8.92 -6.44 -15.47
C LEU A 376 9.08 -7.94 -15.77
N LEU A 377 8.24 -8.80 -15.18
CA LEU A 377 8.26 -10.24 -15.46
C LEU A 377 7.78 -10.52 -16.88
N VAL A 378 6.74 -9.79 -17.34
CA VAL A 378 6.23 -9.91 -18.71
C VAL A 378 7.32 -9.52 -19.71
N GLU A 379 8.01 -8.40 -19.53
CA GLU A 379 9.10 -7.97 -20.42
C GLU A 379 10.25 -9.00 -20.43
N HIS A 380 10.68 -9.48 -19.26
CA HIS A 380 11.72 -10.50 -19.15
C HIS A 380 11.35 -11.81 -19.87
N TYR A 381 10.19 -12.39 -19.54
CA TYR A 381 9.79 -13.68 -20.10
C TYR A 381 9.35 -13.61 -21.56
N THR A 382 8.97 -12.43 -22.05
CA THR A 382 8.79 -12.21 -23.50
C THR A 382 10.09 -12.46 -24.25
N VAL A 383 11.22 -11.96 -23.74
CA VAL A 383 12.55 -12.20 -24.35
C VAL A 383 12.95 -13.67 -24.24
N VAL A 384 12.73 -14.30 -23.08
CA VAL A 384 13.03 -15.72 -22.87
C VAL A 384 12.27 -16.63 -23.85
N LEU A 385 10.97 -16.39 -24.05
CA LEU A 385 10.16 -17.15 -25.01
C LEU A 385 10.56 -16.86 -26.46
N PHE A 386 10.88 -15.60 -26.78
CA PHE A 386 11.42 -15.23 -28.09
C PHE A 386 12.70 -16.01 -28.40
N ASP A 387 13.70 -15.99 -27.50
CA ASP A 387 14.98 -16.67 -27.70
C ASP A 387 14.82 -18.19 -27.85
N TYR A 388 13.92 -18.80 -27.07
CA TYR A 388 13.61 -20.23 -27.17
C TYR A 388 13.04 -20.60 -28.55
N TYR A 389 12.04 -19.85 -29.04
CA TYR A 389 11.44 -20.12 -30.34
C TYR A 389 12.36 -19.81 -31.51
N MET A 390 13.19 -18.77 -31.40
CA MET A 390 14.29 -18.52 -32.33
C MET A 390 15.26 -19.71 -32.37
N GLY A 391 15.65 -20.25 -31.21
CA GLY A 391 16.51 -21.44 -31.13
C GLY A 391 15.88 -22.71 -31.71
N LYS A 392 14.55 -22.80 -31.75
CA LYS A 392 13.78 -23.88 -32.40
C LYS A 392 13.54 -23.65 -33.90
N ASN A 393 13.97 -22.52 -34.46
CA ASN A 393 13.63 -22.03 -35.80
C ASN A 393 12.11 -21.87 -36.05
N ASP A 394 11.31 -21.66 -35.00
CA ASP A 394 9.89 -21.33 -35.11
C ASP A 394 9.72 -19.81 -35.16
N MET A 395 9.88 -19.27 -36.37
CA MET A 395 9.89 -17.82 -36.61
C MET A 395 8.52 -17.19 -36.35
N ASP A 396 7.43 -17.92 -36.59
CA ASP A 396 6.08 -17.42 -36.39
C ASP A 396 5.80 -17.20 -34.90
N LYS A 397 6.12 -18.18 -34.05
CA LYS A 397 6.01 -18.01 -32.61
C LYS A 397 6.95 -16.96 -32.06
N ALA A 398 8.22 -16.94 -32.50
CA ALA A 398 9.16 -15.91 -32.08
C ALA A 398 8.63 -14.49 -32.39
N ASN A 399 8.14 -14.27 -33.60
CA ASN A 399 7.56 -12.98 -34.00
C ASN A 399 6.33 -12.59 -33.17
N SER A 400 5.53 -13.55 -32.71
CA SER A 400 4.38 -13.27 -31.84
C SER A 400 4.77 -12.63 -30.49
N PHE A 401 5.96 -12.96 -29.95
CA PHE A 401 6.51 -12.36 -28.74
C PHE A 401 7.26 -11.04 -29.03
N ALA A 402 7.93 -10.92 -30.17
CA ALA A 402 8.66 -9.70 -30.54
C ALA A 402 7.74 -8.52 -30.90
N GLY A 403 6.60 -8.79 -31.54
CA GLY A 403 5.68 -7.78 -32.05
C GLY A 403 5.26 -6.70 -31.04
N PRO A 404 4.78 -7.06 -29.83
CA PRO A 404 4.40 -6.10 -28.80
C PRO A 404 5.55 -5.16 -28.37
N VAL A 405 6.77 -5.69 -28.21
CA VAL A 405 7.95 -4.91 -27.82
C VAL A 405 8.35 -3.94 -28.93
N ILE A 406 8.39 -4.41 -30.17
CA ILE A 406 8.74 -3.59 -31.35
C ILE A 406 7.71 -2.48 -31.57
N ASN A 407 6.41 -2.78 -31.42
CA ASN A 407 5.36 -1.78 -31.59
C ASN A 407 5.41 -0.68 -30.51
N LYS A 408 5.84 -1.01 -29.29
CA LYS A 408 6.11 -0.01 -28.24
C LYS A 408 7.22 0.95 -28.66
N PHE A 409 8.33 0.43 -29.21
CA PHE A 409 9.42 1.26 -29.73
C PHE A 409 9.01 2.14 -30.92
N ARG A 410 8.25 1.60 -31.88
CA ARG A 410 7.77 2.34 -33.06
C ARG A 410 6.87 3.53 -32.72
N ARG A 411 6.07 3.42 -31.66
CA ARG A 411 5.23 4.54 -31.17
C ARG A 411 6.05 5.66 -30.54
N ASN A 412 7.16 5.31 -29.91
CA ASN A 412 7.99 6.27 -29.17
C ASN A 412 8.98 7.02 -30.06
N ASN A 413 9.40 6.41 -31.16
CA ASN A 413 10.46 6.92 -32.04
C ASN A 413 9.96 6.98 -33.49
N GLN A 414 9.59 8.18 -33.94
CA GLN A 414 9.26 8.47 -35.35
C GLN A 414 10.43 9.20 -36.02
N PHE A 415 11.60 8.56 -36.04
CA PHE A 415 12.73 9.09 -36.81
C PHE A 415 12.49 8.82 -38.31
N VAL A 416 12.81 9.81 -39.15
CA VAL A 416 12.71 9.76 -40.61
C VAL A 416 13.90 9.02 -41.21
#